data_AF-A0A821UTS5-F1
#
_entry.id   AF-A0A821UTS5-F1
#
_cell.length_a   1.000
_cell.length_b   1.000
_cell.length_c   1.000
_cell.angle_alpha   90.00
_cell.angle_beta   90.00
_cell.angle_gamma   90.00
#
_symmetry.space_group_name_H-M   'P 1'
#
loop_
_entity.id
_entity.type
_entity.pdbx_description
1 polymer ?
#
loop_
_entity_poly.entity_id
_entity_poly.type
_entity_poly.pdbx_seq_one_letter_code
_entity_poly.pdbx_strand_id
1 'polypeptide(L)' 'ALKAFFMQNNAMPERIVIYRDGVGDGQLQAVYEHELPQIEETFNKVQEGYA' A
#
# COMPACT_ATOMS: atom_id res chain seq x y z
N ALA A 1 1.94 -6.49 -7.74
CA ALA A 1 2.02 -7.28 -6.49
C ALA A 1 0.65 -7.82 -6.07
N LEU A 2 -0.33 -6.96 -5.72
CA LEU A 2 -1.66 -7.42 -5.24
C LEU A 2 -2.39 -8.38 -6.17
N LYS A 3 -2.43 -8.10 -7.47
CA LYS A 3 -3.02 -9.01 -8.47
C LYS A 3 -2.36 -10.40 -8.47
N ALA A 4 -1.05 -10.47 -8.30
CA ALA A 4 -0.32 -11.74 -8.24
C ALA A 4 -0.62 -12.51 -6.95
N PHE A 5 -0.75 -11.80 -5.82
CA PHE A 5 -1.19 -12.40 -4.56
C PHE A 5 -2.60 -12.99 -4.70
N PHE A 6 -3.52 -12.22 -5.29
CA PHE A 6 -4.88 -12.68 -5.55
C PHE A 6 -4.91 -13.90 -6.47
N MET A 7 -4.12 -13.92 -7.55
CA MET A 7 -4.06 -15.08 -8.46
C MET A 7 -3.56 -16.36 -7.78
N GLN A 8 -2.71 -16.25 -6.76
CA GLN A 8 -2.16 -17.40 -6.05
C GLN A 8 -3.02 -17.86 -4.87
N ASN A 9 -3.66 -16.92 -4.18
CA ASN A 9 -4.41 -17.19 -2.95
C ASN A 9 -5.94 -17.17 -3.14
N ASN A 10 -6.43 -16.74 -4.32
CA ASN A 10 -7.84 -16.46 -4.62
C ASN A 10 -8.53 -15.53 -3.60
N ALA A 11 -7.72 -14.74 -2.89
CA ALA A 11 -8.14 -13.82 -1.85
C ALA A 11 -7.19 -12.63 -1.83
N MET A 12 -7.72 -11.47 -1.44
CA MET A 12 -6.90 -10.30 -1.19
C MET A 12 -6.28 -10.40 0.21
N PRO A 13 -5.08 -9.84 0.43
CA PRO A 13 -4.46 -9.88 1.75
C PRO A 13 -5.28 -9.03 2.75
N GLU A 14 -5.39 -9.46 4.00
CA GLU A 14 -6.01 -8.64 5.06
C GLU A 14 -5.02 -7.66 5.68
N ARG A 15 -3.72 -7.93 5.53
CA ARG A 15 -2.64 -7.11 6.06
C ARG A 15 -1.52 -6.97 5.05
N ILE A 16 -1.08 -5.75 4.80
CA ILE A 16 0.05 -5.42 3.94
C ILE A 16 1.11 -4.74 4.80
N VAL A 17 2.35 -5.24 4.73
CA VAL A 17 3.50 -4.61 5.40
C VAL A 17 4.45 -4.13 4.31
N ILE A 18 4.73 -2.82 4.31
CA ILE A 18 5.60 -2.18 3.32
C ILE A 18 6.87 -1.74 4.07
N TYR A 19 8.01 -2.25 3.63
CA TYR A 19 9.31 -1.80 4.12
C TYR A 19 9.82 -0.70 3.21
N ARG A 20 9.85 0.54 3.71
CA ARG A 20 10.37 1.68 2.97
C ARG A 20 11.77 2.01 3.48
N ASP A 21 12.78 1.65 2.68
CA ASP A 21 14.19 1.94 2.99
C ASP A 21 14.58 3.37 2.60
N GLY A 22 15.57 3.96 3.27
CA GLY A 22 16.17 5.23 2.88
C GLY A 22 15.35 6.49 3.15
N VAL A 23 14.49 6.49 4.18
CA VAL A 23 13.75 7.69 4.60
C VAL A 23 14.53 8.41 5.71
N GLY A 24 15.06 9.59 5.42
CA GLY A 24 15.62 10.48 6.45
C GLY A 24 14.52 11.21 7.22
N ASP A 25 14.81 11.70 8.43
CA ASP A 25 13.82 12.37 9.30
C ASP A 25 13.06 13.52 8.60
N GLY A 26 13.75 14.29 7.76
CA GLY A 26 13.13 15.40 7.00
C GLY A 26 12.21 14.95 5.84
N GLN A 27 12.23 13.68 5.46
CA GLN A 27 11.39 13.11 4.41
C GLN A 27 10.21 12.31 4.99
N LEU A 28 10.24 11.99 6.28
CA LEU A 28 9.21 11.18 6.93
C LEU A 28 7.81 11.80 6.77
N GLN A 29 7.71 13.12 6.94
CA GLN A 29 6.46 13.85 6.77
C GLN A 29 5.96 13.79 5.32
N ALA A 30 6.84 13.94 4.34
CA ALA A 30 6.47 13.88 2.93
C ALA A 30 6.01 12.47 2.52
N VAL A 31 6.65 11.42 3.04
CA VAL A 31 6.23 10.03 2.84
C VAL A 31 4.84 9.81 3.44
N TYR A 32 4.62 10.29 4.66
CA TYR A 32 3.32 10.16 5.32
C TYR A 32 2.21 10.93 4.59
N GLU A 33 2.46 12.16 4.16
CA GLU A 33 1.45 13.02 3.53
C GLU A 33 1.20 12.70 2.06
N HIS A 34 2.18 12.14 1.34
CA HIS A 34 2.06 11.89 -0.09
C HIS A 34 2.07 10.41 -0.45
N GLU A 35 3.01 9.61 0.06
CA GLU A 35 3.12 8.20 -0.33
C GLU A 35 2.00 7.36 0.29
N LEU A 36 1.67 7.56 1.57
CA LEU A 36 0.60 6.82 2.26
C LEU A 36 -0.77 6.93 1.56
N PRO A 37 -1.32 8.14 1.31
CA PRO A 37 -2.63 8.27 0.68
C PRO A 37 -2.64 7.76 -0.77
N GLN A 38 -1.53 7.87 -1.51
CA GLN A 38 -1.43 7.29 -2.86
C GLN A 38 -1.50 5.76 -2.84
N ILE A 39 -0.88 5.14 -1.83
CA ILE A 39 -0.91 3.69 -1.62
C ILE A 39 -2.33 3.24 -1.25
N GLU A 40 -2.99 3.93 -0.31
CA GLU A 40 -4.38 3.66 0.08
C GLU A 40 -5.36 3.84 -1.09
N GLU A 41 -5.20 4.90 -1.89
CA GLU A 41 -6.02 5.12 -3.08
C GLU A 41 -5.81 3.99 -4.11
N THR A 42 -4.57 3.51 -4.25
CA THR A 42 -4.28 2.37 -5.12
C THR A 42 -4.99 1.12 -4.65
N PHE A 43 -5.09 0.89 -3.33
CA PHE A 43 -5.82 -0.23 -2.78
C PHE A 43 -7.32 -0.15 -3.05
N ASN A 44 -7.92 1.03 -2.84
CA ASN A 44 -9.33 1.27 -3.16
C ASN A 44 -9.65 1.15 -4.65
N LYS A 45 -8.70 1.47 -5.55
CA LYS A 45 -8.84 1.25 -7.00
C LYS A 45 -8.76 -0.22 -7.41
N VAL A 46 -8.05 -1.06 -6.63
CA VAL A 46 -7.94 -2.49 -6.90
C VAL A 46 -9.22 -3.22 -6.47
N GLN A 47 -9.81 -2.81 -5.36
CA GLN A 47 -11.09 -3.30 -4.88
C GLN A 47 -11.80 -2.16 -4.13
N GLU A 48 -13.02 -1.83 -4.54
CA GLU A 48 -13.83 -0.83 -3.84
C GLU A 48 -14.07 -1.28 -2.38
N GLY A 49 -13.76 -0.39 -1.42
CA GLY A 49 -13.96 -0.63 0.01
C GLY A 49 -12.90 -1.51 0.68
N TYR A 50 -11.67 -1.50 0.16
CA TYR A 50 -10.58 -2.32 0.70
C TYR A 50 -9.83 -1.69 1.88
N ALA A 51 -9.77 -0.35 1.98
CA ALA A 51 -9.09 0.39 3.05
C ALA A 51 -10.05 0.86 4.15
#